data_AF-A0A5B9W4X7-F1
#
_entry.id   AF-A0A5B9W4X7-F1
#
_cell.length_a   1.000
_cell.length_b   1.000
_cell.length_c   1.000
_cell.angle_alpha   90.00
_cell.angle_beta   90.00
_cell.angle_gamma   90.00
#
_symmetry.space_group_name_H-M   'P 1'
#
loop_
_entity.id
_entity.type
_entity.pdbx_description
1 polymer ?
#
loop_
_entity_poly.entity_id
_entity_poly.type
_entity_poly.pdbx_seq_one_letter_code
_entity_poly.pdbx_strand_id
1 'polypeptide(L)'
;MTPEMQKEAMATLAEVWSLSPDIRLGQLFAHLGFLGEVHLGRGLGGLDDDELLAILYRHRAELLARLQGEAAPPRTPGEPDTSISGSPTLVAAPTAGSGR
;
A
#
# COMPACT_ATOMS: atom_id res chain seq x y z
N MET A 1 -17.96 14.39 -10.08
CA MET A 1 -18.54 13.03 -9.99
C MET A 1 -20.03 13.07 -10.21
N THR A 2 -20.57 12.21 -11.08
CA THR A 2 -22.04 12.04 -11.17
C THR A 2 -22.54 11.17 -10.00
N PRO A 3 -23.82 11.27 -9.60
CA PRO A 3 -24.37 10.43 -8.53
C PRO A 3 -24.25 8.93 -8.81
N GLU A 4 -24.37 8.50 -10.06
CA GLU A 4 -24.23 7.10 -10.44
C GLU A 4 -22.78 6.62 -10.29
N MET A 5 -21.82 7.44 -10.74
CA MET A 5 -20.40 7.13 -10.60
C MET A 5 -19.96 7.09 -9.13
N GLN A 6 -20.55 7.95 -8.28
CA GLN A 6 -20.32 7.91 -6.85
C GLN A 6 -20.82 6.60 -6.21
N LYS A 7 -22.04 6.17 -6.55
CA LYS A 7 -22.58 4.89 -6.07
C LYS A 7 -21.69 3.73 -6.52
N GLU A 8 -21.24 3.76 -7.77
CA GLU A 8 -20.39 2.73 -8.34
C GLU A 8 -19.01 2.68 -7.67
N ALA A 9 -18.37 3.83 -7.44
CA ALA A 9 -17.11 3.89 -6.71
C ALA A 9 -17.25 3.35 -5.29
N MET A 10 -18.33 3.72 -4.58
CA MET A 10 -18.59 3.26 -3.22
C MET A 10 -18.90 1.75 -3.17
N ALA A 11 -19.65 1.23 -4.14
CA ALA A 11 -19.91 -0.20 -4.27
C ALA A 11 -18.61 -0.98 -4.53
N THR A 12 -17.80 -0.50 -5.47
CA THR A 12 -16.51 -1.14 -5.82
C THR A 12 -15.54 -1.11 -4.64
N LEU A 13 -15.48 0.00 -3.90
CA LEU A 13 -14.66 0.13 -2.69
C LEU A 13 -15.11 -0.86 -1.60
N ALA A 14 -16.42 -1.01 -1.39
CA ALA A 14 -16.97 -1.98 -0.45
C ALA A 14 -16.60 -3.42 -0.85
N GLU A 15 -16.66 -3.76 -2.14
CA GLU A 15 -16.23 -5.08 -2.62
C GLU A 15 -14.74 -5.33 -2.38
N VAL A 16 -13.89 -4.37 -2.74
CA VAL A 16 -12.43 -4.45 -2.50
C VAL A 16 -12.12 -4.66 -1.02
N TRP A 17 -12.84 -3.94 -0.14
CA TRP A 17 -12.72 -4.08 1.29
C TRP A 17 -13.14 -5.48 1.78
N SER A 18 -14.26 -6.02 1.27
CA SER A 18 -14.69 -7.39 1.58
C SER A 18 -13.73 -8.46 1.10
N LEU A 19 -13.02 -8.23 0.00
CA LEU A 19 -11.98 -9.14 -0.53
C LEU A 19 -10.67 -9.09 0.28
N SER A 20 -10.50 -8.09 1.15
CA SER A 20 -9.29 -7.88 1.95
C SER A 20 -9.66 -7.70 3.44
N PRO A 21 -10.15 -8.73 4.13
CA PRO A 21 -10.64 -8.60 5.50
C PRO A 21 -9.56 -8.23 6.53
N ASP A 22 -8.29 -8.49 6.22
CA ASP A 22 -7.17 -8.31 7.15
C ASP A 22 -6.52 -6.90 7.12
N ILE A 23 -6.88 -6.06 6.14
CA ILE A 23 -6.32 -4.70 6.04
C ILE A 23 -7.22 -3.70 6.77
N ARG A 24 -6.64 -2.64 7.35
CA ARG A 24 -7.41 -1.52 7.93
C ARG A 24 -7.81 -0.52 6.85
N LEU A 25 -8.90 0.24 7.06
CA LEU A 25 -9.45 1.13 6.02
C LEU A 25 -8.44 2.19 5.57
N GLY A 26 -7.68 2.75 6.52
CA GLY A 26 -6.59 3.67 6.19
C GLY A 26 -5.46 3.03 5.37
N GLN A 27 -5.18 1.74 5.56
CA GLN A 27 -4.19 1.01 4.75
C GLN A 27 -4.71 0.76 3.34
N LEU A 28 -6.00 0.47 3.18
CA LEU A 28 -6.62 0.37 1.86
C LEU A 28 -6.46 1.69 1.10
N PHE A 29 -6.82 2.82 1.70
CA PHE A 29 -6.67 4.13 1.05
C PHE A 29 -5.21 4.48 0.72
N ALA A 30 -4.27 4.14 1.60
CA ALA A 30 -2.85 4.31 1.32
C ALA A 30 -2.41 3.46 0.11
N HIS A 31 -2.88 2.21 0.03
CA HIS A 31 -2.60 1.33 -1.11
C HIS A 31 -3.20 1.87 -2.42
N LEU A 32 -4.44 2.38 -2.38
CA LEU A 32 -5.06 3.02 -3.55
C LEU A 32 -4.28 4.26 -4.00
N GLY A 33 -3.79 5.06 -3.06
CA GLY A 33 -2.90 6.19 -3.35
C GLY A 33 -1.60 5.74 -4.03
N PHE A 34 -0.97 4.69 -3.53
CA PHE A 34 0.22 4.09 -4.14
C PHE A 34 -0.06 3.56 -5.55
N LEU A 35 -1.20 2.90 -5.78
CA LEU A 35 -1.59 2.45 -7.12
C LEU A 35 -1.77 3.61 -8.09
N GLY A 36 -2.31 4.74 -7.64
CA GLY A 36 -2.40 5.96 -8.44
C GLY A 36 -1.02 6.49 -8.82
N GLU A 37 -0.08 6.51 -7.88
CA GLU A 37 1.29 6.94 -8.16
C GLU A 37 1.98 6.02 -9.17
N VAL A 38 1.84 4.70 -9.01
CA VAL A 38 2.45 3.70 -9.90
C VAL A 38 1.87 3.76 -11.31
N HIS A 39 0.56 3.95 -11.46
CA HIS A 39 -0.11 3.83 -12.75
C HIS A 39 -0.32 5.16 -13.47
N LEU A 40 -0.47 6.25 -12.73
CA LEU A 40 -0.86 7.57 -13.25
C LEU A 40 0.09 8.69 -12.79
N GLY A 41 1.11 8.38 -11.98
CA GLY A 41 2.07 9.36 -11.47
C GLY A 41 1.48 10.33 -10.45
N ARG A 42 0.29 10.06 -9.89
CA ARG A 42 -0.44 10.96 -8.99
C ARG A 42 -1.04 10.20 -7.81
N GLY A 43 -0.92 10.78 -6.62
CA GLY A 43 -1.59 10.27 -5.42
C GLY A 43 -3.11 10.46 -5.48
N LEU A 44 -3.82 9.82 -4.54
CA LEU A 44 -5.29 9.73 -4.51
C LEU A 44 -6.02 11.08 -4.64
N GLY A 45 -5.49 12.14 -4.03
CA GLY A 45 -6.11 13.47 -4.07
C GLY A 45 -5.96 14.22 -5.40
N GLY A 46 -5.13 13.72 -6.32
CA GLY A 46 -4.89 14.32 -7.64
C GLY A 46 -5.55 13.56 -8.80
N LEU A 47 -6.35 12.54 -8.50
CA LEU A 47 -7.07 11.75 -9.49
C LEU A 47 -8.41 12.39 -9.82
N ASP A 48 -8.81 12.30 -11.07
CA ASP A 48 -10.22 12.53 -11.41
C ASP A 48 -11.08 11.30 -11.07
N ASP A 49 -12.39 11.45 -11.27
CA ASP A 49 -13.35 10.43 -10.87
C ASP A 49 -13.22 9.14 -11.70
N ASP A 50 -12.90 9.24 -12.99
CA ASP A 50 -12.73 8.09 -13.89
C ASP A 50 -11.45 7.32 -13.55
N GLU A 51 -10.38 8.06 -13.26
CA GLU A 51 -9.10 7.53 -12.80
C GLU A 51 -9.23 6.79 -11.47
N LEU A 52 -9.98 7.35 -10.52
CA LEU A 52 -10.28 6.68 -9.26
C LEU A 52 -11.03 5.36 -9.51
N LEU A 53 -12.06 5.36 -10.36
CA LEU A 53 -12.83 4.17 -10.72
C LEU A 53 -11.92 3.11 -11.37
N ALA A 54 -11.06 3.52 -12.28
CA ALA A 54 -10.11 2.64 -12.97
C ALA A 54 -9.15 1.95 -12.00
N ILE A 55 -8.62 2.67 -10.99
CA ILE A 55 -7.79 2.09 -9.95
C ILE A 55 -8.57 1.09 -9.11
N LEU A 56 -9.80 1.42 -8.71
CA LEU A 56 -10.65 0.53 -7.93
C LEU A 56 -10.95 -0.78 -8.66
N TYR A 57 -11.35 -0.71 -9.93
CA TYR A 57 -11.58 -1.91 -10.74
C TYR A 57 -10.31 -2.73 -10.94
N ARG A 58 -9.18 -2.06 -11.20
CA ARG A 58 -7.90 -2.74 -11.33
C ARG A 58 -7.55 -3.51 -10.06
N HIS A 59 -7.64 -2.86 -8.90
CA HIS A 59 -7.31 -3.50 -7.64
C HIS A 59 -8.25 -4.66 -7.32
N ARG A 60 -9.56 -4.48 -7.57
CA ARG A 60 -10.56 -5.55 -7.46
C ARG A 60 -10.22 -6.76 -8.34
N ALA A 61 -9.87 -6.52 -9.61
CA ALA A 61 -9.51 -7.59 -10.54
C ALA A 61 -8.24 -8.34 -10.08
N GLU A 62 -7.24 -7.62 -9.57
CA GLU A 62 -6.03 -8.22 -9.01
C GLU A 62 -6.32 -9.10 -7.78
N LEU A 63 -7.22 -8.66 -6.89
CA LEU A 63 -7.64 -9.45 -5.72
C LEU A 63 -8.41 -10.71 -6.13
N LEU A 64 -9.33 -10.59 -7.10
CA LEU A 64 -10.08 -11.74 -7.62
C LEU A 64 -9.16 -12.76 -8.30
N ALA A 65 -8.18 -12.31 -9.09
CA ALA A 65 -7.21 -13.19 -9.73
C ALA A 65 -6.38 -13.96 -8.68
N ARG A 66 -5.96 -13.31 -7.59
CA ARG A 66 -5.26 -13.97 -6.47
C ARG A 66 -6.10 -15.05 -5.81
N LEU A 67 -7.39 -14.78 -5.59
CA LEU A 67 -8.32 -15.77 -5.01
C LEU A 67 -8.53 -16.97 -5.93
N GLN A 68 -8.46 -16.76 -7.24
CA GLN A 68 -8.58 -17.81 -8.25
C GLN A 68 -7.28 -18.62 -8.46
N GLY A 69 -6.20 -18.29 -7.73
CA GLY A 69 -4.90 -18.94 -7.87
C GLY A 69 -4.12 -18.48 -9.11
N GLU A 70 -4.61 -17.45 -9.81
CA GLU A 70 -3.99 -16.86 -10.98
C GLU A 70 -3.06 -15.73 -10.50
N ALA A 71 -1.92 -16.14 -9.94
CA ALA A 71 -0.98 -15.21 -9.35
C ALA A 71 -0.32 -14.33 -10.44
N ALA A 72 -0.78 -13.09 -10.56
CA ALA A 72 0.09 -12.02 -11.06
C ALA A 72 1.29 -11.91 -10.10
N PRO A 73 2.52 -11.74 -10.60
CA PRO A 73 3.72 -11.73 -9.76
C PRO A 73 3.59 -10.67 -8.67
N PRO A 74 4.04 -10.96 -7.43
CA PRO A 74 4.03 -10.00 -6.35
C PRO A 74 4.83 -8.77 -6.79
N ARG A 75 4.16 -7.62 -6.92
CA ARG A 75 4.84 -6.34 -7.03
C ARG A 75 5.28 -5.96 -5.63
N THR A 76 6.54 -6.24 -5.32
CA THR A 76 7.22 -5.74 -4.14
C THR A 76 7.19 -4.21 -4.16
N PRO A 77 6.52 -3.55 -3.19
CA PRO A 77 6.87 -2.18 -2.84
C PRO A 77 8.31 -2.24 -2.31
N GLY A 78 9.19 -1.40 -2.87
CA GLY A 78 10.64 -1.49 -2.70
C GLY A 78 11.10 -1.79 -1.27
N GLU A 79 11.93 -2.83 -1.15
CA GLU A 79 12.96 -2.90 -0.12
C GLU A 79 13.88 -1.67 -0.30
N PRO A 80 14.19 -0.94 0.78
CA PRO A 80 15.11 -1.49 1.76
C PRO A 80 14.53 -1.51 3.17
N ASP A 81 14.94 -2.55 3.90
CA ASP A 81 14.87 -2.69 5.34
C ASP A 81 15.09 -1.35 6.07
N THR A 82 14.02 -0.76 6.57
CA THR A 82 14.10 0.03 7.81
C THR A 82 13.26 -0.66 8.86
N SER A 83 13.76 -1.81 9.30
CA SER A 83 13.50 -2.36 10.62
C SER A 83 14.01 -1.35 11.66
N ILE A 84 13.15 -0.42 12.09
CA ILE A 84 13.40 0.42 13.25
C ILE A 84 13.04 -0.42 14.49
N SER A 85 14.00 -1.20 14.96
CA SER A 85 13.89 -1.93 16.23
C SER A 85 15.13 -1.68 17.07
N GLY A 86 14.92 -1.01 18.21
CA GLY A 86 15.77 -1.12 19.39
C GLY A 86 16.96 -0.17 19.49
N SER A 87 16.80 0.86 20.34
CA SER A 87 17.75 1.40 21.33
C SER A 87 19.25 1.53 21.00
N PRO A 88 19.86 2.73 21.12
CA PRO A 88 21.31 2.85 21.06
C PRO A 88 21.92 2.31 22.37
N THR A 89 22.50 1.11 22.33
CA THR A 89 23.43 0.69 23.38
C THR A 89 24.68 1.57 23.26
N LEU A 90 24.84 2.47 24.23
CA LEU A 90 26.09 3.16 24.54
C LEU A 90 27.24 2.14 24.56
N VAL A 91 28.11 2.20 23.56
CA VAL A 91 29.39 1.48 23.59
C VAL A 91 30.28 2.24 24.56
N ALA A 92 30.44 1.67 25.77
CA ALA A 92 31.43 2.09 26.74
C ALA A 92 32.84 1.91 26.15
N ALA A 93 33.65 2.97 26.20
CA ALA A 93 35.05 2.93 25.84
C ALA A 93 35.84 2.02 26.81
N PRO A 94 36.72 1.14 26.31
CA PRO A 94 37.64 0.43 27.20
C PRO A 94 38.82 1.35 27.57
N THR A 95 38.89 1.72 28.85
CA THR A 95 40.11 2.20 29.51
C THR A 95 40.97 1.03 29.97
N ALA A 96 42.18 0.90 29.42
CA ALA A 96 43.42 0.37 30.02
C ALA A 96 44.44 0.27 28.88
N GLY A 97 45.71 0.69 28.96
CA GLY A 97 46.58 0.90 30.10
C GLY A 97 47.94 0.27 29.76
N SER A 98 48.98 1.10 29.75
CA SER A 98 50.42 0.78 29.92
C SER A 98 51.22 0.15 28.77
N GLY A 99 52.31 0.83 28.40
CA GLY A 99 53.37 0.25 27.58
C GLY A 99 54.42 1.24 27.06
N ARG A 100 55.18 1.92 27.94
CA ARG A 100 56.64 2.13 27.82
C ARG A 100 57.21 2.92 29.00
#